data_AF-A0A672SD58-F1
#
_entry.id   AF-A0A672SD58-F1
#
_cell.length_a   1.000
_cell.length_b   1.000
_cell.length_c   1.000
_cell.angle_alpha   90.00
_cell.angle_beta   90.00
_cell.angle_gamma   90.00
#
_symmetry.space_group_name_H-M   'P 1'
#
loop_
_entity.id
_entity.type
_entity.pdbx_description
1 polymer ?
#
loop_
_entity_poly.entity_id
_entity_poly.type
_entity_poly.pdbx_seq_one_letter_code
_entity_poly.pdbx_strand_id
1 'polypeptide(L)'
;MHHAKPSAQSNVTLENAANGWLSAKAGRKKRCPYSKHQILELEKEFLFNMYLTRERRLEISRSINLTDRQVKIWFQNRRMKLKKMTREHQTRDPGTNVTV
;
A
#
# COMPACT_ATOMS: atom_id res chain seq x y z
N MET A 1 35.52 -47.78 0.41
CA MET A 1 36.24 -46.62 0.98
C MET A 1 35.87 -45.38 0.17
N HIS A 2 34.71 -44.77 0.45
CA HIS A 2 34.22 -43.60 -0.30
C HIS A 2 34.66 -42.30 0.35
N HIS A 3 35.08 -41.36 -0.49
CA HIS A 3 35.66 -40.06 -0.15
C HIS A 3 34.61 -39.06 0.37
N ALA A 4 34.98 -38.25 1.37
CA ALA A 4 34.17 -37.14 1.88
C ALA A 4 34.27 -35.89 0.97
N LYS A 5 33.14 -35.22 0.72
CA LYS A 5 33.07 -33.82 0.27
C LYS A 5 32.30 -33.00 1.32
N PRO A 6 32.76 -31.81 1.73
CA PRO A 6 32.00 -30.96 2.63
C PRO A 6 30.91 -30.18 1.85
N SER A 7 29.69 -30.20 2.38
CA SER A 7 28.55 -29.41 1.89
C SER A 7 28.64 -27.99 2.43
N ALA A 8 28.91 -27.02 1.57
CA ALA A 8 28.73 -25.60 1.88
C ALA A 8 27.23 -25.27 1.86
N GLN A 9 26.63 -25.08 3.03
CA GLN A 9 25.27 -24.53 3.16
C GLN A 9 25.33 -23.01 2.98
N SER A 10 24.85 -22.53 1.83
CA SER A 10 24.60 -21.11 1.60
C SER A 10 23.31 -20.68 2.33
N ASN A 11 23.42 -20.30 3.58
CA ASN A 11 22.34 -19.60 4.29
C ASN A 11 22.33 -18.13 3.83
N VAL A 12 21.48 -17.82 2.85
CA VAL A 12 21.14 -16.44 2.50
C VAL A 12 20.20 -15.93 3.60
N THR A 13 20.77 -15.23 4.58
CA THR A 13 20.03 -14.65 5.71
C THR A 13 19.02 -13.62 5.23
N LEU A 14 17.72 -13.87 5.49
CA LEU A 14 16.57 -12.99 5.20
C LEU A 14 16.57 -11.69 6.03
N GLU A 15 17.63 -11.42 6.78
CA GLU A 15 17.70 -10.34 7.78
C GLU A 15 18.20 -9.01 7.20
N ASN A 16 18.77 -9.00 5.99
CA ASN A 16 19.27 -7.76 5.37
C ASN A 16 18.19 -6.89 4.71
N ALA A 17 16.98 -7.40 4.47
CA ALA A 17 15.89 -6.61 3.89
C ALA A 17 15.13 -5.75 4.91
N ALA A 18 15.16 -6.11 6.20
CA ALA A 18 14.45 -5.40 7.27
C ALA A 18 15.17 -4.12 7.72
N ASN A 19 16.50 -4.07 7.56
CA ASN A 19 17.33 -2.97 8.08
C ASN A 19 17.22 -1.67 7.26
N GLY A 20 16.73 -1.73 6.02
CA GLY A 20 16.50 -0.54 5.19
C GLY A 20 15.23 0.26 5.51
N TRP A 21 14.24 -0.37 6.17
CA TRP A 21 12.96 0.28 6.50
C TRP A 21 13.00 0.98 7.86
N LEU A 22 13.80 0.47 8.78
CA LEU A 22 13.95 0.96 10.15
C LEU A 22 15.03 2.05 10.25
N SER A 23 16.05 2.02 9.37
CA SER A 23 17.16 2.99 9.35
C SER A 23 16.97 4.10 8.31
N ALA A 24 15.73 4.52 8.04
CA ALA A 24 15.47 5.70 7.21
C ALA A 24 15.72 6.98 8.01
N LYS A 25 17.01 7.24 8.29
CA LYS A 25 17.61 8.48 8.80
C LYS A 25 16.93 9.71 8.22
N ALA A 26 16.41 10.57 9.11
CA ALA A 26 16.44 12.04 9.13
C ALA A 26 16.21 12.91 7.86
N GLY A 27 15.93 12.36 6.67
CA GLY A 27 15.77 13.12 5.42
C GLY A 27 14.39 13.02 4.76
N ARG A 28 13.45 12.26 5.35
CA ARG A 28 12.08 12.19 4.84
C ARG A 28 11.36 13.49 5.12
N LYS A 29 10.84 14.13 4.07
CA LYS A 29 10.01 15.34 4.17
C LYS A 29 8.91 15.13 5.22
N LYS A 30 8.78 16.09 6.15
CA LYS A 30 7.79 16.04 7.23
C LYS A 30 6.41 15.77 6.63
N ARG A 31 5.68 14.82 7.23
CA ARG A 31 4.31 14.52 6.80
C ARG A 31 3.43 15.74 7.10
N CYS A 32 2.71 16.19 6.08
CA CYS A 32 1.64 17.15 6.23
C CYS A 32 0.31 16.41 6.00
N PRO A 33 -0.64 16.46 6.94
CA PRO A 33 -1.97 15.91 6.71
C PRO A 33 -2.67 16.67 5.57
N TYR A 34 -3.50 15.96 4.81
CA TYR A 34 -4.34 16.59 3.79
C TYR A 34 -5.51 17.34 4.45
N SER A 35 -5.92 18.46 3.87
CA SER A 35 -7.08 19.22 4.34
C SER A 35 -8.37 18.44 4.13
N LYS A 36 -9.44 18.83 4.83
CA LYS A 36 -10.77 18.22 4.65
C LYS A 36 -11.25 18.30 3.20
N HIS A 37 -11.04 19.45 2.55
CA HIS A 37 -11.41 19.65 1.14
C HIS A 37 -10.61 18.73 0.20
N GLN A 38 -9.29 18.60 0.41
CA GLN A 38 -8.46 17.68 -0.37
C GLN A 38 -8.95 16.23 -0.26
N ILE A 39 -9.28 15.77 0.95
CA ILE A 39 -9.79 14.42 1.19
C ILE A 39 -11.15 14.23 0.51
N LEU A 40 -12.04 15.22 0.60
CA LEU A 40 -13.38 15.16 0.01
C LEU A 40 -13.33 14.99 -1.51
N GLU A 41 -12.52 15.79 -2.21
CA GLU A 41 -12.39 15.67 -3.67
C GLU A 41 -11.76 14.33 -4.08
N LEU A 42 -10.79 13.83 -3.30
CA LEU A 42 -10.17 12.52 -3.54
C LEU A 42 -11.16 11.35 -3.35
N GLU A 43 -12.02 11.40 -2.32
CA GLU A 43 -13.06 10.39 -2.10
C GLU A 43 -14.16 10.48 -3.17
N LYS A 44 -14.59 11.70 -3.53
CA LYS A 44 -15.57 11.93 -4.61
C LYS A 44 -15.11 11.29 -5.90
N GLU A 45 -13.85 11.52 -6.28
CA GLU A 45 -13.31 10.89 -7.48
C GLU A 45 -13.20 9.37 -7.34
N PHE A 46 -12.77 8.86 -6.18
CA PHE A 46 -12.64 7.42 -5.97
C PHE A 46 -13.97 6.68 -6.12
N LEU A 47 -15.07 7.31 -5.71
CA LEU A 47 -16.42 6.79 -5.89
C LEU A 47 -16.85 6.79 -7.36
N PHE A 48 -16.40 7.77 -8.15
CA PHE A 48 -16.62 7.81 -9.59
C PHE A 48 -15.78 6.76 -10.32
N ASN A 49 -14.49 6.67 -10.01
CA ASN A 49 -13.59 5.67 -10.54
C ASN A 49 -12.46 5.35 -9.54
N MET A 50 -12.35 4.08 -9.15
CA MET A 50 -11.35 3.60 -8.19
C MET A 50 -9.91 3.62 -8.73
N TYR A 51 -9.74 3.84 -10.03
CA TYR A 51 -8.47 3.93 -10.74
C TYR A 51 -8.40 5.20 -11.58
N LEU A 52 -7.25 5.86 -11.57
CA LEU A 52 -7.06 7.09 -12.34
C LEU A 52 -6.28 6.84 -13.62
N THR A 53 -6.73 7.47 -14.70
CA THR A 53 -5.90 7.71 -15.89
C THR A 53 -4.83 8.77 -15.59
N ARG A 54 -3.86 8.94 -16.49
CA ARG A 54 -2.83 9.98 -16.35
C ARG A 54 -3.43 11.38 -16.35
N GLU A 55 -4.31 11.65 -17.30
CA GLU A 55 -4.96 12.95 -17.48
C GLU A 55 -5.78 13.33 -16.25
N ARG A 56 -6.66 12.45 -15.80
CA ARG A 56 -7.52 12.73 -14.65
C ARG A 56 -6.72 12.98 -13.36
N ARG A 57 -5.63 12.24 -13.18
CA ARG A 57 -4.72 12.46 -12.04
C ARG A 57 -4.09 13.85 -12.05
N LEU A 58 -3.69 14.36 -13.22
CA LEU A 58 -3.12 15.70 -13.37
C LEU A 58 -4.16 16.80 -13.13
N GLU A 59 -5.40 16.60 -13.59
CA GLU A 59 -6.50 17.54 -13.31
C GLU A 59 -6.75 17.68 -11.81
N ILE A 60 -6.91 16.54 -11.13
CA ILE A 60 -7.16 16.52 -9.70
C ILE A 60 -5.99 17.16 -8.97
N SER A 61 -4.75 16.77 -9.28
CA SER A 61 -3.57 17.30 -8.59
C SER A 61 -3.53 18.84 -8.64
N ARG A 62 -3.86 19.44 -9.79
CA ARG A 62 -3.95 20.89 -9.95
C ARG A 62 -5.09 21.49 -9.13
N SER A 63 -6.28 20.89 -9.18
CA SER A 63 -7.48 21.42 -8.51
C SER A 63 -7.36 21.49 -6.98
N ILE A 64 -6.65 20.55 -6.34
CA ILE A 64 -6.54 20.47 -4.87
C ILE A 64 -5.11 20.73 -4.35
N ASN A 65 -4.25 21.30 -5.19
CA ASN A 65 -2.86 21.66 -4.88
C ASN A 65 -2.05 20.51 -4.27
N LEU A 66 -2.16 19.31 -4.86
CA LEU A 66 -1.31 18.16 -4.55
C LEU A 66 -0.40 17.84 -5.73
N THR A 67 0.68 17.12 -5.49
CA THR A 67 1.51 16.59 -6.57
C THR A 67 0.86 15.35 -7.20
N ASP A 68 1.13 15.11 -8.49
CA ASP A 68 0.70 13.88 -9.21
C ASP A 68 1.00 12.61 -8.41
N ARG A 69 2.20 12.57 -7.81
CA ARG A 69 2.65 11.46 -6.96
C ARG A 69 1.81 11.31 -5.70
N GLN A 70 1.43 12.40 -5.03
CA GLN A 70 0.58 12.36 -3.84
C GLN A 70 -0.80 11.81 -4.17
N VAL A 71 -1.41 12.24 -5.28
CA VAL A 71 -2.69 11.71 -5.75
C VAL A 71 -2.57 10.22 -6.07
N LYS A 72 -1.51 9.81 -6.79
CA LYS A 72 -1.23 8.39 -7.08
C LYS A 72 -1.13 7.54 -5.81
N ILE A 73 -0.37 8.00 -4.82
CA ILE A 73 -0.17 7.30 -3.55
C ILE A 73 -1.47 7.22 -2.75
N TRP A 74 -2.25 8.31 -2.73
CA TRP A 74 -3.53 8.30 -2.01
C TRP A 74 -4.49 7.27 -2.60
N PHE A 75 -4.61 7.18 -3.93
CA PHE A 75 -5.46 6.17 -4.59
C PHE A 75 -4.98 4.73 -4.31
N GLN A 76 -3.66 4.50 -4.28
CA GLN A 76 -3.11 3.20 -3.87
C GLN A 76 -3.51 2.86 -2.43
N ASN A 77 -3.29 3.78 -1.49
CA ASN A 77 -3.66 3.60 -0.09
C ASN A 77 -5.17 3.40 0.08
N ARG A 78 -5.98 4.12 -0.69
CA ARG A 78 -7.43 4.04 -0.63
C ARG A 78 -7.96 2.68 -1.06
N ARG A 79 -7.40 2.09 -2.12
CA ARG A 79 -7.70 0.71 -2.54
C ARG A 79 -7.24 -0.31 -1.49
N MET A 80 -6.08 -0.12 -0.89
CA MET A 80 -5.61 -0.98 0.20
C MET A 80 -6.54 -0.94 1.42
N LYS A 81 -7.05 0.25 1.77
CA LYS A 81 -8.04 0.43 2.84
C LYS A 81 -9.34 -0.33 2.53
N LEU A 82 -9.86 -0.21 1.30
CA LEU A 82 -11.04 -0.97 0.89
C LEU A 82 -10.81 -2.48 0.99
N LYS A 83 -9.70 -2.99 0.45
CA LYS A 83 -9.36 -4.41 0.51
C LYS A 83 -9.26 -4.92 1.96
N LYS A 84 -8.68 -4.12 2.86
CA LYS A 84 -8.59 -4.43 4.29
C LYS A 84 -9.97 -4.51 4.92
N MET A 85 -10.83 -3.53 4.65
CA MET A 85 -12.22 -3.53 5.13
C MET A 85 -12.97 -4.77 4.62
N THR A 86 -12.93 -5.10 3.33
CA THR A 86 -13.61 -6.28 2.78
C THR A 86 -13.17 -7.58 3.47
N ARG A 87 -11.86 -7.74 3.74
CA ARG A 87 -11.34 -8.92 4.44
C ARG A 87 -11.80 -9.00 5.89
N GLU A 88 -11.77 -7.88 6.61
CA GLU A 88 -12.20 -7.81 8.01
C GLU A 88 -13.69 -8.15 8.17
N HIS A 89 -14.54 -7.69 7.25
CA HIS A 89 -15.96 -8.08 7.23
C HIS A 89 -16.13 -9.58 6.98
N GLN A 90 -15.35 -10.18 6.07
CA GLN A 90 -15.42 -11.62 5.79
C GLN A 90 -14.91 -12.49 6.95
N THR A 91 -13.94 -12.02 7.74
CA THR A 91 -13.42 -12.76 8.90
C THR A 91 -14.29 -12.68 10.16
N ARG A 92 -15.28 -11.79 10.19
CA ARG A 92 -16.16 -11.58 11.35
C ARG A 92 -17.47 -12.36 11.30
N ASP A 93 -17.75 -13.06 10.20
CA ASP A 93 -18.84 -14.04 10.08
C ASP A 93 -18.28 -15.43 9.70
N PRO A 94 -18.03 -16.33 10.67
CA PRO A 94 -17.73 -17.74 10.39
C PRO A 94 -18.99 -18.59 10.06
N GLY A 95 -20.13 -17.98 9.72
CA GLY A 95 -21.46 -18.58 9.85
C GLY A 95 -22.11 -19.20 8.61
N THR A 96 -21.40 -19.57 7.54
CA THR A 96 -22.07 -20.25 6.40
C THR A 96 -21.13 -21.15 5.60
N ASN A 97 -20.86 -22.34 6.13
CA ASN A 97 -20.69 -23.55 5.32
C ASN A 97 -21.21 -24.73 6.14
N VAL A 98 -22.53 -24.95 6.08
CA VAL A 98 -23.13 -26.26 6.32
C VAL A 98 -22.92 -27.05 5.03
N THR A 99 -21.98 -28.00 5.06
CA THR A 99 -21.90 -29.06 4.08
C THR A 99 -22.59 -30.27 4.70
N VAL A 100 -23.68 -30.72 4.05
CA VAL A 100 -24.38 -31.98 4.31
C VAL A 100 -23.45 -33.16 4.04
#